data_AF-A0A8T4VWN5-F1
#
_entry.id   AF-A0A8T4VWN5-F1
#
_cell.length_a   1.000
_cell.length_b   1.000
_cell.length_c   1.000
_cell.angle_alpha   90.00
_cell.angle_beta   90.00
_cell.angle_gamma   90.00
#
_symmetry.space_group_name_H-M   'P 1'
#
loop_
_entity.id
_entity.type
_entity.pdbx_description
1 polymer ?
#
loop_
_entity_poly.entity_id
_entity_poly.type
_entity_poly.pdbx_seq_one_letter_code
_entity_poly.pdbx_strand_id
1 'polypeptide(L)'
;GKGFVFVSHEGDVFPSGFMPLNGGNVTETSLVDIYRNGDRFEMLRDDAQLTGSCGTCEHRSICGGSRSRAYAATGNPMASDPLCPYVETLISGEKPETYANGNG
;
A
#
# COMPACT_ATOMS: atom_id res chain seq x y z
N GLY A 1 -0.71 -4.44 3.25
CA GLY A 1 0.32 -4.19 2.21
C GLY A 1 1.67 -4.75 2.63
N LYS A 2 2.30 -4.12 3.64
CA LYS A 2 3.41 -4.70 4.40
C LYS A 2 3.03 -4.60 5.89
N GLY A 3 2.71 -5.71 6.56
CA GLY A 3 2.64 -5.77 8.03
C GLY A 3 1.28 -6.03 8.69
N PHE A 4 0.15 -5.92 7.99
CA PHE A 4 -1.16 -6.31 8.55
C PHE A 4 -2.18 -6.69 7.46
N VAL A 5 -3.26 -7.33 7.90
CA VAL A 5 -4.45 -7.71 7.13
C VAL A 5 -5.70 -7.45 7.97
N PHE A 6 -6.85 -7.35 7.32
CA PHE A 6 -8.17 -7.30 7.93
C PHE A 6 -8.90 -8.61 7.62
N VAL A 7 -9.60 -9.18 8.61
CA VAL A 7 -10.44 -10.37 8.45
C VAL A 7 -11.87 -9.97 8.77
N SER A 8 -12.81 -10.19 7.85
CA SER A 8 -14.22 -9.89 8.05
C SER A 8 -14.88 -10.87 9.04
N HIS A 9 -16.10 -10.58 9.46
CA HIS A 9 -16.88 -11.52 10.28
C HIS A 9 -17.25 -12.81 9.53
N GLU A 10 -17.15 -12.83 8.19
CA GLU A 10 -17.38 -13.99 7.33
C GLU A 10 -16.08 -14.77 7.05
N GLY A 11 -14.95 -14.30 7.57
CA GLY A 11 -13.64 -14.92 7.40
C GLY A 11 -12.86 -14.44 6.16
N ASP A 12 -13.42 -13.54 5.36
CA ASP A 12 -12.72 -12.99 4.20
C ASP A 12 -11.53 -12.13 4.61
N VAL A 13 -10.41 -12.34 3.95
CA VAL A 13 -9.15 -11.65 4.24
C VAL A 13 -8.91 -10.55 3.22
N PHE A 14 -8.68 -9.34 3.73
CA PHE A 14 -8.38 -8.16 2.93
C PHE A 14 -7.05 -7.53 3.37
N PRO A 15 -6.33 -6.84 2.48
CA PRO A 15 -5.09 -6.16 2.88
C PRO A 15 -5.29 -4.90 3.73
N SER A 16 -6.52 -4.41 3.83
CA SER A 16 -6.97 -3.28 4.66
C SER A 16 -8.49 -3.26 4.69
N GLY A 17 -9.09 -2.74 5.77
CA GLY A 17 -10.55 -2.50 5.83
C GLY A 17 -11.05 -1.45 4.83
N PHE A 18 -10.14 -0.66 4.24
CA PHE A 18 -10.45 0.37 3.23
C PHE A 18 -10.05 -0.04 1.80
N MET A 19 -9.70 -1.32 1.57
CA MET A 19 -9.32 -1.80 0.26
C MET A 19 -9.98 -3.16 0.01
N PRO A 20 -11.13 -3.19 -0.70
CA PRO A 20 -11.96 -4.38 -0.89
C PRO A 20 -11.34 -5.34 -1.95
N LEU A 21 -10.09 -5.72 -1.71
CA LEU A 21 -9.30 -6.62 -2.55
C LEU A 21 -9.24 -7.99 -1.84
N ASN A 22 -10.29 -8.81 -1.97
CA ASN A 22 -10.40 -10.10 -1.28
C ASN A 22 -9.22 -11.02 -1.65
N GLY A 23 -8.48 -11.50 -0.66
CA GLY A 23 -7.32 -12.37 -0.81
C GLY A 23 -7.52 -13.83 -0.40
N GLY A 24 -8.75 -14.24 -0.05
CA GLY A 24 -9.10 -15.58 0.38
C GLY A 24 -9.95 -15.56 1.66
N ASN A 25 -10.27 -16.75 2.17
CA ASN A 25 -11.07 -16.91 3.37
C ASN A 25 -10.37 -17.84 4.39
N VAL A 26 -10.33 -17.42 5.66
CA VAL A 26 -9.63 -18.17 6.73
C VAL A 26 -10.28 -19.50 7.10
N THR A 27 -11.52 -19.74 6.68
CA THR A 27 -12.21 -21.02 6.87
C THR A 27 -11.75 -22.09 5.88
N GLU A 28 -11.10 -21.67 4.79
CA GLU A 28 -10.65 -22.56 3.71
C GLU A 28 -9.13 -22.71 3.69
N THR A 29 -8.39 -21.61 3.93
CA THR A 29 -6.93 -21.57 3.88
C THR A 29 -6.37 -20.89 5.12
N SER A 30 -5.22 -21.34 5.62
CA SER A 30 -4.62 -20.72 6.80
C SER A 30 -4.33 -19.23 6.55
N LEU A 31 -4.55 -18.39 7.56
CA LEU A 31 -4.27 -16.95 7.46
C LEU A 31 -2.80 -16.67 7.10
N VAL A 32 -1.90 -17.53 7.60
CA VAL A 32 -0.46 -17.44 7.32
C VAL A 32 -0.19 -17.67 5.83
N ASP A 33 -0.80 -18.68 5.22
CA ASP A 33 -0.61 -19.00 3.81
C ASP A 33 -1.23 -17.93 2.91
N ILE A 34 -2.46 -17.50 3.21
CA ILE A 34 -3.11 -16.38 2.51
C ILE A 34 -2.19 -15.15 2.53
N TYR A 35 -1.70 -14.77 3.71
CA TYR A 35 -0.89 -13.58 3.85
C TYR A 35 0.48 -13.72 3.17
N ARG A 36 1.17 -14.86 3.31
CA ARG A 36 2.54 -15.03 2.82
C ARG A 36 2.62 -15.35 1.34
N ASN A 37 1.72 -16.20 0.85
CA ASN A 37 1.80 -16.82 -0.48
C ASN A 37 0.65 -16.42 -1.41
N GLY A 38 -0.33 -15.65 -0.94
CA GLY A 38 -1.43 -15.21 -1.78
C GLY A 38 -1.01 -14.13 -2.79
N ASP A 39 -1.33 -14.31 -4.07
CA ASP A 39 -0.95 -13.44 -5.19
C ASP A 39 -1.15 -11.94 -4.89
N ARG A 40 -2.30 -11.58 -4.32
CA ARG A 40 -2.63 -10.18 -4.00
C ARG A 40 -1.73 -9.61 -2.92
N PHE A 41 -1.35 -10.41 -1.94
CA PHE A 41 -0.47 -9.99 -0.87
C PHE A 41 0.99 -9.94 -1.33
N GLU A 42 1.41 -10.86 -2.18
CA GLU A 42 2.73 -10.83 -2.82
C GLU A 42 2.88 -9.59 -3.70
N MET A 43 1.91 -9.34 -4.58
CA MET A 43 1.85 -8.13 -5.42
C MET A 43 1.98 -6.85 -4.57
N LEU A 44 1.25 -6.76 -3.45
CA LEU A 44 1.30 -5.57 -2.59
C LEU A 44 2.62 -5.40 -1.83
N ARG A 45 3.45 -6.44 -1.75
CA ARG A 45 4.80 -6.38 -1.17
C ARG A 45 5.87 -6.07 -2.20
N ASP A 46 5.61 -6.34 -3.47
CA ASP A 46 6.52 -6.04 -4.57
C ASP A 46 6.51 -4.55 -4.91
N ASP A 47 7.45 -3.80 -4.31
CA ASP A 47 7.60 -2.37 -4.56
C ASP A 47 8.19 -2.05 -5.94
N ALA A 48 8.73 -3.04 -6.66
CA ALA A 48 9.20 -2.84 -8.02
C ALA A 48 8.03 -2.64 -9.01
N GLN A 49 6.82 -3.08 -8.64
CA GLN A 49 5.60 -2.93 -9.43
C GLN A 49 4.87 -1.61 -9.20
N LEU A 50 5.37 -0.76 -8.30
CA LEU A 50 4.78 0.57 -8.07
C LEU A 50 4.91 1.43 -9.34
N THR A 51 3.85 2.15 -9.66
CA THR A 51 3.76 3.02 -10.85
C THR A 51 3.59 4.48 -10.47
N GLY A 52 3.85 5.38 -11.41
CA GLY A 52 3.85 6.83 -11.19
C GLY A 52 5.05 7.30 -10.35
N SER A 53 4.89 8.39 -9.59
CA SER A 53 5.91 8.95 -8.71
C SER A 53 6.44 7.94 -7.67
N CYS A 54 5.58 7.07 -7.12
CA CYS A 54 6.01 6.01 -6.21
C CYS A 54 6.92 4.98 -6.89
N GLY A 55 6.79 4.78 -8.21
CA GLY A 55 7.61 3.82 -8.96
C GLY A 55 9.07 4.25 -9.13
N THR A 56 9.29 5.57 -9.23
CA THR A 56 10.63 6.18 -9.41
C THR A 56 11.20 6.79 -8.13
N CYS A 57 10.43 6.83 -7.04
CA CYS A 57 10.85 7.41 -5.76
C CYS A 57 11.97 6.59 -5.09
N GLU A 58 13.02 7.27 -4.63
CA GLU A 58 14.13 6.66 -3.89
C GLU A 58 13.69 6.01 -2.56
N HIS A 59 12.57 6.45 -1.99
CA HIS A 59 12.02 5.92 -0.74
C HIS A 59 10.98 4.82 -0.93
N ARG A 60 10.77 4.31 -2.16
CA ARG A 60 9.67 3.37 -2.47
C ARG A 60 9.69 2.09 -1.64
N SER A 61 10.87 1.60 -1.26
CA SER A 61 11.00 0.36 -0.49
C SER A 61 10.56 0.50 0.96
N ILE A 62 10.70 1.69 1.54
CA ILE A 62 10.40 2.01 2.94
C ILE A 62 9.00 2.62 3.07
N CYS A 63 8.67 3.61 2.24
CA CYS A 63 7.38 4.31 2.27
C CYS A 63 6.37 3.63 1.34
N GLY A 64 6.67 3.64 0.04
CA GLY A 64 5.81 3.09 -1.01
C GLY A 64 4.43 3.73 -1.14
N GLY A 65 3.99 4.61 -0.23
CA GLY A 65 2.66 5.23 -0.19
C GLY A 65 1.53 4.28 0.26
N SER A 66 0.37 4.87 0.57
CA SER A 66 -0.85 4.15 0.95
C SER A 66 -1.49 3.45 -0.24
N ARG A 67 -1.43 2.11 -0.23
CA ARG A 67 -2.04 1.27 -1.28
C ARG A 67 -3.56 1.36 -1.27
N SER A 68 -4.19 1.48 -0.10
CA SER A 68 -5.64 1.67 0.01
C SER A 68 -6.09 2.99 -0.62
N ARG A 69 -5.31 4.07 -0.46
CA ARG A 69 -5.63 5.36 -1.04
C ARG A 69 -5.39 5.40 -2.55
N ALA A 70 -4.29 4.80 -3.01
CA ALA A 70 -4.05 4.60 -4.44
C ALA A 70 -5.22 3.83 -5.09
N TYR A 71 -5.67 2.74 -4.46
CA TYR A 71 -6.82 1.96 -4.93
C TYR A 71 -8.12 2.79 -4.92
N ALA A 72 -8.42 3.51 -3.83
CA ALA A 72 -9.62 4.32 -3.74
C ALA A 72 -9.69 5.42 -4.82
N ALA A 73 -8.55 6.00 -5.19
CA ALA A 73 -8.49 7.07 -6.19
C ALA A 73 -8.48 6.56 -7.64
N THR A 74 -7.93 5.38 -7.89
CA THR A 74 -7.60 4.94 -9.27
C THR A 74 -8.16 3.56 -9.65
N GLY A 75 -8.63 2.77 -8.69
CA GLY A 75 -8.91 1.34 -8.85
C GLY A 75 -7.65 0.47 -8.98
N ASN A 76 -6.45 1.04 -8.97
CA ASN A 76 -5.19 0.31 -9.07
C ASN A 76 -4.39 0.45 -7.75
N PRO A 77 -4.18 -0.63 -6.99
CA PRO A 77 -3.45 -0.55 -5.72
C PRO A 77 -1.94 -0.31 -5.92
N MET A 78 -1.43 -0.48 -7.13
CA MET A 78 -0.02 -0.25 -7.52
C MET A 78 0.21 1.16 -8.08
N ALA A 79 -0.84 1.98 -8.19
CA ALA A 79 -0.71 3.39 -8.55
C ALA A 79 0.00 4.20 -7.45
N SER A 80 0.42 5.40 -7.81
CA SER A 80 0.95 6.34 -6.84
C SER A 80 -0.12 6.78 -5.86
N ASP A 81 0.33 7.05 -4.64
CA ASP A 81 -0.51 7.61 -3.61
C ASP A 81 -0.79 9.10 -3.91
N PRO A 82 -2.06 9.49 -4.13
CA PRO A 82 -2.41 10.85 -4.54
C PRO A 82 -2.18 11.92 -3.46
N LEU A 83 -1.98 11.54 -2.19
CA LEU A 83 -1.68 12.48 -1.10
C LEU A 83 -0.23 12.35 -0.62
N CYS A 84 0.66 11.78 -1.43
CA CYS A 84 2.08 11.75 -1.10
C CYS A 84 2.66 13.18 -1.13
N PRO A 85 3.17 13.72 -0.01
CA PRO A 85 3.65 15.10 0.05
C PRO A 85 4.97 15.30 -0.70
N TYR A 86 5.66 14.20 -1.04
CA TYR A 86 6.93 14.25 -1.79
C TYR A 86 6.68 14.44 -3.29
N VAL A 87 5.46 14.31 -3.81
CA VAL A 87 5.21 14.33 -5.27
C VAL A 87 5.47 15.70 -5.87
N GLU A 88 5.05 16.77 -5.21
CA GLU A 88 5.36 18.14 -5.65
C GLU A 88 6.87 18.38 -5.64
N THR A 89 7.56 17.82 -4.65
CA THR A 89 8.99 17.98 -4.48
C THR A 89 9.80 17.19 -5.51
N LEU A 90 9.33 16.00 -5.91
CA LEU A 90 9.93 15.22 -7.00
C LEU A 90 9.80 15.94 -8.36
N ILE A 91 8.77 16.75 -8.55
CA ILE A 91 8.57 17.55 -9.76
C ILE A 91 9.40 18.85 -9.70
N SER A 92 9.51 19.50 -8.54
CA SER A 92 10.26 20.75 -8.37
C SER A 92 11.78 20.53 -8.22
N GLY A 93 12.22 19.31 -7.89
CA GLY A 93 13.63 19.00 -7.61
C GLY A 93 14.10 19.46 -6.23
N GLU A 94 13.21 20.00 -5.40
CA GLU A 94 13.49 20.27 -3.99
C GLU A 94 13.39 18.98 -3.17
N LYS A 95 13.94 18.97 -1.95
CA LYS A 95 13.64 17.93 -0.95
C LYS A 95 12.59 18.48 -0.01
N PRO A 96 11.53 17.72 0.36
CA PRO A 96 10.52 18.27 1.22
C PRO A 96 11.15 18.51 2.58
N GLU A 97 10.85 19.67 3.17
CA GLU A 97 11.31 20.00 4.49
C GLU A 97 10.91 18.86 5.44
N THR A 98 11.93 18.18 5.95
CA THR A 98 11.81 17.05 6.87
C THR A 98 10.88 17.42 8.00
N TYR A 99 9.92 16.55 8.32
CA TYR A 99 9.14 16.46 9.56
C TYR A 99 9.69 17.34 10.71
N ALA A 100 9.42 18.63 10.63
CA ALA A 100 9.76 19.61 11.64
C ALA A 100 8.44 20.08 12.21
N ASN A 101 8.30 19.87 13.52
CA ASN A 101 7.17 20.26 14.37
C ASN A 101 6.10 19.18 14.56
N GLY A 102 6.52 18.06 15.14
CA GLY A 102 5.75 17.55 16.27
C GLY A 102 5.83 18.55 17.41
N ASN A 103 4.83 19.42 17.51
CA ASN A 103 4.54 20.24 18.70
C ASN A 103 3.01 20.34 18.82
N GLY A 104 2.46 19.61 19.80
CA GLY A 104 1.04 19.65 20.19
C GLY A 104 0.44 18.28 20.38
#